data_AF-A0A660WJ52-F1
#
_entry.id   AF-A0A660WJ52-F1
#
_cell.length_a   1.000
_cell.length_b   1.000
_cell.length_c   1.000
_cell.angle_alpha   90.00
_cell.angle_beta   90.00
_cell.angle_gamma   90.00
#
_symmetry.space_group_name_H-M   'P 1'
#
loop_
_entity.id
_entity.type
_entity.pdbx_description
1 polymer ?
#
loop_
_entity_poly.entity_id
_entity_poly.type
_entity_poly.pdbx_seq_one_letter_code
_entity_poly.pdbx_strand_id
1 'polypeptide(L)'
;MDLTKLMVIFGFCIAFILFIISDWLFLINRKKGAVAFILSLIYLFFIGYYSYLVFYLKPAHIVKTSEKIEKISEEEKSSVSLVIEVDNHKIVVPSGDEIEVDKEAKIRIKRVLTNFPVKNPKANFIGFVGNKRFNDGQDIGYLITYRKILKEKAIGKKDRFRIDIKDGKKKLGEIYINFVD
;
A
#
# COMPACT_ATOMS: atom_id res chain seq x y z
N MET A 1 -12.88 14.15 6.43
CA MET A 1 -12.50 13.22 7.52
C MET A 1 -12.73 11.82 7.00
N ASP A 2 -11.71 10.95 7.04
CA ASP A 2 -11.80 9.60 6.47
C ASP A 2 -12.87 8.77 7.19
N LEU A 3 -13.59 7.91 6.45
CA LEU A 3 -14.66 7.08 7.00
C LEU A 3 -14.17 6.27 8.22
N THR A 4 -12.93 5.77 8.17
CA THR A 4 -12.29 5.02 9.26
C THR A 4 -12.09 5.85 10.53
N LYS A 5 -11.70 7.11 10.41
CA LYS A 5 -11.57 8.04 11.54
C LYS A 5 -12.95 8.36 12.15
N LEU A 6 -13.97 8.48 11.30
CA LEU A 6 -15.35 8.66 11.74
C LEU A 6 -15.87 7.43 12.52
N MET A 7 -15.50 6.21 12.10
CA MET A 7 -15.84 5.00 12.86
C MET A 7 -15.14 4.93 14.22
N VAL A 8 -13.90 5.41 14.36
CA VAL A 8 -13.21 5.48 15.66
C VAL A 8 -13.95 6.41 16.62
N ILE A 9 -14.33 7.62 16.16
CA ILE A 9 -15.10 8.57 16.96
C ILE A 9 -16.43 7.95 17.40
N PHE A 10 -17.13 7.30 16.47
CA PHE A 10 -18.39 6.63 16.77
C PHE A 10 -18.22 5.50 17.81
N GLY A 11 -17.13 4.73 17.72
CA GLY A 11 -16.81 3.69 18.69
C GLY A 11 -16.56 4.24 20.11
N PHE A 12 -15.87 5.38 20.24
CA PHE A 12 -15.71 6.05 21.54
C PHE A 12 -17.05 6.54 22.11
N CYS A 13 -17.97 7.04 21.26
CA CYS A 13 -19.33 7.39 21.70
C CYS A 13 -20.08 6.17 22.24
N ILE A 14 -20.00 5.02 21.55
CA ILE A 14 -20.61 3.77 22.04
C ILE A 14 -20.00 3.35 23.37
N ALA A 15 -18.66 3.41 23.51
CA ALA A 15 -17.99 3.07 24.77
C ALA A 15 -18.52 3.92 25.93
N PHE A 16 -18.69 5.23 25.71
CA PHE A 16 -19.24 6.14 26.70
C PHE A 16 -20.68 5.80 27.10
N ILE A 17 -21.53 5.47 26.12
CA ILE A 17 -22.91 5.04 26.38
C ILE A 17 -22.92 3.74 27.21
N LEU A 18 -22.04 2.79 26.92
CA LEU A 18 -21.93 1.53 27.69
C LEU A 18 -21.53 1.78 29.14
N PHE A 19 -20.67 2.75 29.43
CA PHE A 19 -20.35 3.14 30.81
C PHE A 19 -21.56 3.71 31.55
N ILE A 20 -22.35 4.58 30.90
CA ILE A 20 -23.57 5.12 31.51
C ILE A 20 -24.57 4.00 31.81
N ILE A 21 -24.81 3.10 30.86
CA ILE A 21 -25.72 1.95 31.04
C ILE A 21 -25.22 1.05 32.16
N SER A 22 -23.92 0.82 32.24
CA SER A 22 -23.31 0.01 33.29
C SER A 22 -23.54 0.60 34.68
N ASP A 23 -23.37 1.92 34.83
CA ASP A 23 -23.61 2.62 36.10
C ASP A 23 -25.09 2.53 36.51
N TRP A 24 -25.98 2.75 35.55
CA TRP A 24 -27.42 2.60 35.76
C TRP A 24 -27.81 1.17 36.18
N LEU A 25 -27.22 0.15 35.54
CA LEU A 25 -27.40 -1.25 35.92
C LEU A 25 -26.82 -1.56 37.30
N PHE A 26 -25.77 -0.85 37.72
CA PHE A 26 -25.18 -1.03 39.04
C PHE A 26 -26.13 -0.58 40.16
N LEU A 27 -26.90 0.50 39.92
CA LEU A 27 -27.95 0.96 40.82
C LEU A 27 -29.08 -0.07 40.98
N ILE A 28 -29.44 -0.77 39.90
CA ILE A 28 -30.52 -1.77 39.90
C ILE A 28 -30.05 -3.12 40.46
N ASN A 29 -28.89 -3.58 40.00
CA ASN A 29 -28.33 -4.88 40.36
C ASN A 29 -26.80 -4.83 40.29
N ARG A 30 -26.17 -4.72 41.47
CA ARG A 30 -24.71 -4.61 41.60
C ARG A 30 -23.93 -5.71 40.87
N LYS A 31 -24.40 -6.96 40.88
CA LYS A 31 -23.71 -8.07 40.19
C LYS A 31 -23.75 -7.89 38.67
N LYS A 32 -24.91 -7.53 38.12
CA LYS A 32 -25.06 -7.28 36.67
C LYS A 32 -24.33 -6.01 36.22
N GLY A 33 -24.38 -4.95 37.03
CA GLY A 33 -23.63 -3.72 36.77
C GLY A 33 -22.12 -3.95 36.78
N ALA A 34 -21.59 -4.74 37.71
CA ALA A 34 -20.16 -5.09 37.73
C ALA A 34 -19.73 -5.85 36.47
N VAL A 35 -20.56 -6.81 36.00
CA VAL A 35 -20.29 -7.53 34.75
C VAL A 35 -20.35 -6.59 33.54
N ALA A 36 -21.35 -5.71 33.47
CA ALA A 36 -21.48 -4.71 32.40
C ALA A 36 -20.28 -3.75 32.36
N PHE A 37 -19.75 -3.36 33.53
CA PHE A 37 -18.59 -2.49 33.65
C PHE A 37 -17.31 -3.16 33.13
N ILE A 38 -17.12 -4.44 33.44
CA ILE A 38 -15.99 -5.21 32.90
C ILE A 38 -16.09 -5.31 31.37
N LEU A 39 -17.29 -5.55 30.84
CA LEU A 39 -17.54 -5.58 29.40
C LEU A 39 -17.25 -4.22 28.72
N SER A 40 -17.63 -3.11 29.33
CA SER A 40 -17.35 -1.77 28.78
C SER A 40 -15.85 -1.46 28.78
N LEU A 41 -15.10 -1.89 29.80
CA LEU A 41 -13.64 -1.79 29.83
C LEU A 41 -12.97 -2.61 28.73
N ILE A 42 -13.43 -3.85 28.50
CA ILE A 42 -12.93 -4.70 27.42
C ILE A 42 -13.19 -4.03 26.06
N TYR A 43 -14.40 -3.51 25.85
CA TYR A 43 -14.74 -2.79 24.63
C TYR A 43 -13.87 -1.54 24.43
N LEU A 44 -13.65 -0.77 25.50
CA LEU A 44 -12.77 0.41 25.48
C LEU A 44 -11.33 0.05 25.09
N PHE A 45 -10.83 -1.08 25.57
CA PHE A 45 -9.51 -1.59 25.18
C PHE A 45 -9.45 -1.89 23.68
N PHE A 46 -10.46 -2.58 23.12
CA PHE A 46 -10.51 -2.88 21.69
C PHE A 46 -10.61 -1.63 20.81
N ILE A 47 -11.46 -0.65 21.17
CA ILE A 47 -11.55 0.58 20.40
C ILE A 47 -10.29 1.44 20.52
N GLY A 48 -9.63 1.44 21.69
CA GLY A 48 -8.34 2.08 21.89
C GLY A 48 -7.25 1.46 21.01
N TYR A 49 -7.19 0.13 20.96
CA TYR A 49 -6.28 -0.58 20.06
C TYR A 49 -6.60 -0.30 18.58
N TYR A 50 -7.88 -0.33 18.18
CA TYR A 50 -8.29 0.00 16.82
C TYR A 50 -7.95 1.45 16.44
N SER A 51 -8.15 2.41 17.36
CA SER A 51 -7.74 3.80 17.20
C SER A 51 -6.22 3.90 17.01
N TYR A 52 -5.43 3.16 17.79
CA TYR A 52 -3.99 3.08 17.58
C TYR A 52 -3.64 2.59 16.18
N LEU A 53 -4.31 1.54 15.68
CA LEU A 53 -4.12 1.08 14.31
C LEU A 53 -4.44 2.18 13.29
N VAL A 54 -5.62 2.81 13.38
CA VAL A 54 -6.09 3.79 12.39
C VAL A 54 -5.23 5.06 12.36
N PHE A 55 -4.77 5.55 13.52
CA PHE A 55 -4.03 6.81 13.61
C PHE A 55 -2.51 6.64 13.52
N TYR A 56 -1.95 5.52 13.99
CA TYR A 56 -0.50 5.33 14.08
C TYR A 56 0.04 4.28 13.12
N LEU A 57 -0.74 3.26 12.77
CA LEU A 57 -0.39 2.32 11.71
C LEU A 57 -1.03 2.77 10.41
N LYS A 58 -0.39 3.74 9.75
CA LYS A 58 -0.70 4.03 8.34
C LYS A 58 -0.61 2.70 7.56
N PRO A 59 -1.62 2.30 6.76
CA PRO A 59 -1.36 1.32 5.70
C PRO A 59 -0.24 1.91 4.85
N ALA A 60 0.80 1.13 4.57
CA ALA A 60 1.97 1.62 3.86
C ALA A 60 1.58 2.42 2.61
N HIS A 61 1.85 3.73 2.67
CA HIS A 61 2.29 4.64 1.62
C HIS A 61 1.98 4.27 0.15
N ILE A 62 0.72 3.95 -0.17
CA ILE A 62 0.21 4.00 -1.54
C ILE A 62 -0.71 5.20 -1.56
N VAL A 63 -0.16 6.36 -1.93
CA VAL A 63 -0.83 7.66 -1.79
C VAL A 63 -1.98 7.80 -2.80
N LYS A 64 -1.88 7.09 -3.93
CA LYS A 64 -2.95 6.77 -4.88
C LYS A 64 -2.41 5.74 -5.87
N THR A 65 -3.15 4.66 -6.09
CA THR A 65 -3.21 4.08 -7.43
C THR A 65 -4.16 5.00 -8.17
N SER A 66 -3.74 5.67 -9.24
CA SER A 66 -4.70 6.43 -10.03
C SER A 66 -5.72 5.44 -10.59
N GLU A 67 -6.91 5.37 -10.00
CA GLU A 67 -8.07 4.81 -10.65
C GLU A 67 -8.35 5.69 -11.86
N LYS A 68 -7.70 5.36 -12.98
CA LYS A 68 -8.23 5.67 -14.30
C LYS A 68 -9.13 4.50 -14.69
N ILE A 69 -10.15 4.26 -13.87
CA ILE A 69 -11.33 3.50 -14.30
C ILE A 69 -12.13 4.48 -15.16
N GLU A 70 -11.78 4.57 -16.44
CA GLU A 70 -12.78 4.76 -17.49
C GLU A 70 -12.18 4.52 -18.87
N LYS A 71 -12.76 3.51 -19.53
CA LYS A 71 -12.63 3.12 -20.95
C LYS A 71 -11.28 2.57 -21.39
N ILE A 72 -11.08 1.27 -21.14
CA ILE A 72 -10.46 0.43 -22.15
C ILE A 72 -11.56 -0.47 -22.70
N SER A 73 -11.96 -0.13 -23.93
CA SER A 73 -12.71 -1.00 -24.81
C SER A 73 -11.93 -2.28 -25.04
N GLU A 74 -12.67 -3.39 -25.14
CA GLU A 74 -12.35 -4.58 -25.92
C GLU A 74 -11.05 -4.52 -26.73
N GLU A 75 -9.93 -4.90 -26.11
CA GLU A 75 -8.84 -5.57 -26.80
C GLU A 75 -8.20 -6.52 -25.81
N GLU A 76 -8.37 -7.81 -26.05
CA GLU A 76 -7.70 -8.93 -25.41
C GLU A 76 -6.20 -8.95 -25.79
N LYS A 77 -5.51 -7.81 -25.69
CA LYS A 77 -4.08 -7.68 -25.94
C LYS A 77 -3.33 -7.90 -24.63
N SER A 78 -2.76 -9.09 -24.50
CA SER A 78 -1.49 -9.35 -23.79
C SER A 78 -1.25 -8.48 -22.55
N SER A 79 -1.96 -8.73 -21.44
CA SER A 79 -1.83 -7.97 -20.20
C SER A 79 -0.50 -8.29 -19.50
N VAL A 80 0.33 -7.26 -19.30
CA VAL A 80 1.57 -7.32 -18.51
C VAL A 80 1.36 -6.50 -17.24
N SER A 81 1.69 -7.08 -16.09
CA SER A 81 1.61 -6.39 -14.79
C SER A 81 2.85 -6.68 -13.95
N LEU A 82 3.14 -5.84 -12.98
CA LEU A 82 4.25 -6.02 -12.04
C LEU A 82 3.71 -6.18 -10.63
N VAL A 83 4.21 -7.20 -9.91
CA VAL A 83 3.99 -7.32 -8.48
C VAL A 83 5.09 -6.55 -7.77
N ILE A 84 4.72 -5.48 -7.08
CA ILE A 84 5.62 -4.63 -6.31
C ILE A 84 5.26 -4.78 -4.84
N GLU A 85 6.27 -4.83 -3.98
CA GLU A 85 6.13 -4.75 -2.53
C GLU A 85 6.59 -3.36 -2.08
N VAL A 86 5.72 -2.62 -1.39
CA VAL A 86 6.01 -1.31 -0.79
C VAL A 86 5.81 -1.44 0.71
N ASP A 87 6.87 -1.28 1.50
CA ASP A 87 6.89 -1.47 2.96
C ASP A 87 6.15 -2.74 3.44
N ASN A 88 6.40 -3.87 2.76
CA ASN A 88 5.80 -5.19 2.98
C ASN A 88 4.35 -5.38 2.49
N HIS A 89 3.75 -4.37 1.86
CA HIS A 89 2.44 -4.50 1.21
C HIS A 89 2.62 -4.81 -0.28
N LYS A 90 1.97 -5.88 -0.74
CA LYS A 90 2.01 -6.28 -2.16
C LYS A 90 0.92 -5.58 -2.94
N ILE A 91 1.32 -4.99 -4.07
CA ILE A 91 0.44 -4.41 -5.06
C ILE A 91 0.72 -5.00 -6.44
N VAL A 92 -0.31 -5.09 -7.26
CA VAL A 92 -0.21 -5.47 -8.67
C VAL A 92 -0.46 -4.21 -9.48
N VAL A 93 0.51 -3.82 -10.27
CA VAL A 93 0.45 -2.60 -11.08
C VAL A 93 0.45 -2.99 -12.56
N PRO A 94 -0.63 -2.74 -13.30
CA PRO A 94 -0.68 -2.95 -14.74
C PRO A 94 0.37 -2.13 -15.49
N SER A 95 0.83 -2.63 -16.63
CA SER A 95 1.67 -1.86 -17.54
C SER A 95 0.91 -0.62 -18.05
N GLY A 96 1.58 0.51 -18.09
CA GLY A 96 1.03 1.82 -18.45
C GLY A 96 0.60 2.64 -17.24
N ASP A 97 0.37 1.99 -16.09
CA ASP A 97 -0.09 2.67 -14.89
C ASP A 97 1.05 3.32 -14.11
N GLU A 98 0.64 4.17 -13.17
CA GLU A 98 1.51 4.84 -12.24
C GLU A 98 1.07 4.67 -10.79
N ILE A 99 2.05 4.64 -9.90
CA ILE A 99 1.82 4.60 -8.45
C ILE A 99 2.54 5.76 -7.76
N GLU A 100 1.91 6.29 -6.73
CA GLU A 100 2.53 7.26 -5.83
C GLU A 100 3.01 6.57 -4.57
N VAL A 101 4.29 6.79 -4.25
CA VAL A 101 4.99 6.13 -3.14
C VAL A 101 5.74 7.19 -2.34
N ASP A 102 5.77 7.05 -1.02
CA ASP A 102 6.53 7.94 -0.15
C ASP A 102 8.05 7.81 -0.37
N LYS A 103 8.79 8.91 -0.27
CA LYS A 103 10.27 8.90 -0.39
C LYS A 103 10.96 8.04 0.68
N GLU A 104 10.33 7.83 1.82
CA GLU A 104 10.84 6.97 2.89
C GLU A 104 10.56 5.48 2.66
N ALA A 105 9.66 5.16 1.72
CA ALA A 105 9.22 3.81 1.49
C ALA A 105 10.34 2.90 0.93
N LYS A 106 10.24 1.63 1.29
CA LYS A 106 11.06 0.54 0.80
C LYS A 106 10.30 -0.23 -0.27
N ILE A 107 10.80 -0.15 -1.50
CA ILE A 107 10.19 -0.79 -2.67
C ILE A 107 10.99 -2.05 -3.03
N ARG A 108 10.30 -3.13 -3.39
CA ARG A 108 10.90 -4.34 -3.95
C ARG A 108 10.04 -4.86 -5.08
N ILE A 109 10.63 -5.02 -6.27
CA ILE A 109 9.96 -5.69 -7.37
C ILE A 109 9.99 -7.19 -7.10
N LYS A 110 8.83 -7.86 -7.06
CA LYS A 110 8.73 -9.30 -6.73
C LYS A 110 8.74 -10.18 -7.97
N ARG A 111 7.91 -9.86 -8.95
CA ARG A 111 7.78 -10.64 -10.20
C ARG A 111 6.98 -9.88 -11.25
N VAL A 112 7.15 -10.28 -12.50
CA VAL A 112 6.31 -9.88 -13.63
C VAL A 112 5.19 -10.90 -13.79
N LEU A 113 3.98 -10.43 -14.12
CA LEU A 113 2.83 -11.25 -14.50
C LEU A 113 2.53 -10.99 -15.96
N THR A 114 2.32 -12.06 -16.73
CA THR A 114 1.89 -12.00 -18.13
C THR A 114 0.82 -13.05 -18.36
N ASN A 115 -0.14 -12.76 -19.25
CA ASN A 115 -1.12 -13.75 -19.73
C ASN A 115 -0.66 -14.49 -21.00
N PHE A 116 0.59 -14.30 -21.42
CA PHE A 116 1.25 -14.98 -22.53
C PHE A 116 2.61 -15.54 -22.08
N PRO A 117 3.12 -16.60 -22.73
CA PRO A 117 4.40 -17.20 -22.39
C PRO A 117 5.55 -16.21 -22.64
N VAL A 118 6.39 -16.04 -21.62
CA VAL A 118 7.64 -15.27 -21.65
C VAL A 118 8.78 -16.15 -21.18
N LYS A 119 9.96 -16.02 -21.80
CA LYS A 119 11.08 -16.89 -21.47
C LYS A 119 11.79 -16.42 -20.21
N ASN A 120 12.23 -15.17 -20.20
CA ASN A 120 13.02 -14.59 -19.13
C ASN A 120 12.58 -13.13 -18.87
N PRO A 121 11.43 -12.93 -18.21
CA PRO A 121 10.98 -11.59 -17.90
C PRO A 121 11.94 -10.89 -16.92
N LYS A 122 12.37 -9.70 -17.29
CA LYS A 122 13.17 -8.79 -16.47
C LYS A 122 12.40 -7.51 -16.18
N ALA A 123 12.64 -6.93 -15.01
CA ALA A 123 12.18 -5.60 -14.67
C ALA A 123 13.38 -4.74 -14.30
N ASN A 124 13.52 -3.59 -14.95
CA ASN A 124 14.64 -2.66 -14.78
C ASN A 124 14.11 -1.33 -14.26
N PHE A 125 14.50 -0.94 -13.05
CA PHE A 125 14.15 0.34 -12.48
C PHE A 125 15.14 1.40 -12.98
N ILE A 126 14.69 2.28 -13.87
CA ILE A 126 15.55 3.29 -14.49
C ILE A 126 16.06 4.27 -13.43
N GLY A 127 17.38 4.36 -13.31
CA GLY A 127 18.06 5.16 -12.29
C GLY A 127 18.43 4.39 -11.02
N PHE A 128 18.13 3.10 -10.93
CA PHE A 128 18.61 2.23 -9.87
C PHE A 128 19.58 1.20 -10.43
N VAL A 129 20.49 0.72 -9.58
CA VAL A 129 21.41 -0.38 -9.91
C VAL A 129 21.40 -1.35 -8.74
N GLY A 130 20.66 -2.46 -8.87
CA GLY A 130 20.62 -3.51 -7.85
C GLY A 130 21.98 -4.16 -7.64
N ASN A 131 22.55 -4.69 -8.72
CA ASN A 131 23.89 -5.29 -8.73
C ASN A 131 24.94 -4.29 -9.23
N LYS A 132 25.71 -3.71 -8.29
CA LYS A 132 26.77 -2.75 -8.61
C LYS A 132 27.94 -3.33 -9.42
N ARG A 133 28.13 -4.66 -9.40
CA ARG A 133 29.21 -5.32 -10.15
C ARG A 133 28.80 -5.63 -11.59
N PHE A 134 27.53 -5.97 -11.80
CA PHE A 134 26.98 -6.32 -13.10
C PHE A 134 25.57 -5.75 -13.26
N ASN A 135 25.44 -4.65 -13.98
CA ASN A 135 24.12 -4.09 -14.31
C ASN A 135 23.53 -4.82 -15.52
N ASP A 136 22.80 -5.91 -15.26
CA ASP A 136 22.17 -6.74 -16.28
C ASP A 136 20.72 -6.32 -16.60
N GLY A 137 20.28 -5.19 -16.03
CA GLY A 137 18.92 -4.67 -16.15
C GLY A 137 17.86 -5.53 -15.46
N GLN A 138 18.23 -6.31 -14.44
CA GLN A 138 17.30 -7.07 -13.61
C GLN A 138 17.34 -6.55 -12.16
N ASP A 139 16.28 -5.86 -11.75
CA ASP A 139 16.13 -5.33 -10.40
C ASP A 139 15.07 -6.09 -9.57
N ILE A 140 14.53 -7.19 -10.10
CA ILE A 140 13.66 -8.09 -9.33
C ILE A 140 14.41 -8.62 -8.10
N GLY A 141 13.77 -8.52 -6.93
CA GLY A 141 14.29 -8.97 -5.64
C GLY A 141 15.13 -7.93 -4.88
N TYR A 142 15.61 -6.88 -5.54
CA TYR A 142 16.43 -5.86 -4.89
C TYR A 142 15.59 -4.86 -4.08
N LEU A 143 16.17 -4.36 -3.00
CA LEU A 143 15.58 -3.32 -2.16
C LEU A 143 15.90 -1.94 -2.73
N ILE A 144 14.87 -1.28 -3.22
CA ILE A 144 14.90 0.05 -3.82
C ILE A 144 14.41 1.07 -2.78
N THR A 145 15.11 2.17 -2.67
CA THR A 145 14.78 3.30 -1.77
C THR A 145 15.09 4.58 -2.53
N TYR A 146 14.30 5.63 -2.37
CA TYR A 146 14.48 6.91 -3.07
C TYR A 146 15.91 7.46 -3.00
N ARG A 147 16.56 7.31 -1.84
CA ARG A 147 17.96 7.74 -1.62
C ARG A 147 18.96 7.08 -2.59
N LYS A 148 18.72 5.82 -3.00
CA LYS A 148 19.60 5.03 -3.88
C LYS A 148 19.34 5.23 -5.37
N ILE A 149 18.31 6.00 -5.75
CA ILE A 149 17.96 6.26 -7.14
C ILE A 149 18.77 7.47 -7.66
N LEU A 150 19.20 7.43 -8.92
CA LEU A 150 19.85 8.53 -9.63
C LEU A 150 18.79 9.53 -10.12
N LYS A 151 18.77 10.73 -9.53
CA LYS A 151 17.69 11.72 -9.70
C LYS A 151 17.66 12.32 -11.11
N GLU A 152 18.82 12.40 -11.75
CA GLU A 152 18.98 12.78 -13.16
C GLU A 152 18.25 11.85 -14.16
N LYS A 153 17.83 10.66 -13.72
CA LYS A 153 17.06 9.71 -14.55
C LYS A 153 15.54 9.87 -14.40
N ALA A 154 15.08 10.89 -13.66
CA ALA A 154 13.66 11.20 -13.57
C ALA A 154 13.09 11.56 -14.95
N ILE A 155 11.81 11.24 -15.19
CA ILE A 155 11.15 11.40 -16.49
C ILE A 155 9.98 12.37 -16.37
N GLY A 156 10.03 13.45 -17.14
CA GLY A 156 8.95 14.43 -17.33
C GLY A 156 8.71 15.35 -16.13
N LYS A 157 8.63 14.80 -14.91
CA LYS A 157 8.45 15.53 -13.64
C LYS A 157 9.54 15.15 -12.66
N LYS A 158 9.78 16.04 -11.69
CA LYS A 158 10.66 15.77 -10.55
C LYS A 158 10.14 14.52 -9.82
N ASP A 159 11.06 13.63 -9.45
CA ASP A 159 10.79 12.44 -8.64
C ASP A 159 9.89 11.37 -9.29
N ARG A 160 9.65 11.45 -10.60
CA ARG A 160 8.98 10.41 -11.40
C ARG A 160 9.99 9.51 -12.10
N PHE A 161 9.92 8.22 -11.86
CA PHE A 161 10.82 7.22 -12.45
C PHE A 161 10.04 6.13 -13.17
N ARG A 162 10.71 5.43 -14.09
CA ARG A 162 10.11 4.37 -14.89
C ARG A 162 10.73 3.02 -14.56
N ILE A 163 9.90 2.00 -14.49
CA ILE A 163 10.31 0.60 -14.52
C ILE A 163 10.03 0.07 -15.92
N ASP A 164 11.06 -0.41 -16.62
CA ASP A 164 10.90 -1.12 -17.90
C ASP A 164 10.72 -2.62 -17.66
N ILE A 165 9.72 -3.23 -18.30
CA ILE A 165 9.51 -4.68 -18.30
C ILE A 165 9.92 -5.23 -19.66
N LYS A 166 10.83 -6.22 -19.69
CA LYS A 166 11.41 -6.77 -20.92
C LYS A 166 11.46 -8.30 -20.89
N ASP A 167 11.44 -8.93 -22.07
CA ASP A 167 11.84 -10.32 -22.26
C ASP A 167 12.97 -10.35 -23.29
N GLY A 168 14.19 -10.65 -22.84
CA GLY A 168 15.40 -10.43 -23.61
C GLY A 168 15.55 -8.97 -24.08
N LYS A 169 15.54 -8.75 -25.40
CA LYS A 169 15.61 -7.41 -26.02
C LYS A 169 14.24 -6.77 -26.23
N LYS A 170 13.14 -7.53 -26.13
CA LYS A 170 11.79 -7.03 -26.41
C LYS A 170 11.24 -6.30 -25.19
N LYS A 171 10.79 -5.06 -25.36
CA LYS A 171 10.02 -4.35 -24.33
C LYS A 171 8.60 -4.89 -24.30
N LEU A 172 8.17 -5.33 -23.12
CA LEU A 172 6.83 -5.85 -22.87
C LEU A 172 5.90 -4.79 -22.29
N GLY A 173 6.44 -3.87 -21.49
CA GLY A 173 5.66 -2.87 -20.80
C GLY A 173 6.52 -1.89 -20.01
N GLU A 174 5.85 -0.95 -19.35
CA GLU A 174 6.46 0.03 -18.47
C GLU A 174 5.49 0.44 -17.37
N ILE A 175 6.03 0.85 -16.23
CA ILE A 175 5.26 1.36 -15.08
C ILE A 175 5.96 2.60 -14.57
N TYR A 176 5.20 3.56 -14.03
CA TYR A 176 5.74 4.78 -13.46
C TYR A 176 5.61 4.79 -11.94
N ILE A 177 6.65 5.27 -11.26
CA ILE A 177 6.67 5.48 -9.80
C ILE A 177 6.94 6.95 -9.55
N ASN A 178 5.99 7.60 -8.91
CA ASN A 178 6.09 8.98 -8.45
C ASN A 178 6.43 8.97 -6.96
N PHE A 179 7.58 9.54 -6.58
CA PHE A 179 7.90 9.71 -5.17
C PHE A 179 7.34 11.01 -4.62
N VAL A 180 6.57 10.91 -3.54
CA VAL A 180 5.93 12.05 -2.84
C VAL A 180 6.49 12.21 -1.43
N ASP A 181 6.42 13.43 -0.90
CA ASP A 181 6.81 13.78 0.47
C ASP A 181 5.69 13.51 1.49
#